data_AF-I3YAC2-F1
#
_entry.id   AF-I3YAC2-F1
#
_cell.length_a   1.000
_cell.length_b   1.000
_cell.length_c   1.000
_cell.angle_alpha   90.00
_cell.angle_beta   90.00
_cell.angle_gamma   90.00
#
_symmetry.space_group_name_H-M   'P 1'
#
loop_
_entity.id
_entity.type
_entity.pdbx_description
1 polymer ?
#
loop_
_entity_poly.entity_id
_entity_poly.type
_entity_poly.pdbx_seq_one_letter_code
_entity_poly.pdbx_strand_id
1 'polypeptide(L)' 'MNVMNIEFMGYKPLEQDYRFWLVVNPATWLIPTLLAVLVVALLVHVVAFSLPGQGWSAPAPVAVEAAPAVEAAPAQ' A
#
# COMPACT_ATOMS: atom_id res chain seq x y z
N MET A 1 -16.09 -19.53 -7.41
CA MET A 1 -15.91 -18.25 -6.69
C MET A 1 -17.29 -17.64 -6.51
N ASN A 2 -17.78 -17.56 -5.27
CA ASN A 2 -19.09 -16.98 -4.99
C ASN A 2 -18.93 -15.45 -5.02
N VAL A 3 -19.54 -14.78 -6.00
CA VAL A 3 -19.60 -13.32 -6.03
C VAL A 3 -20.55 -12.91 -4.91
N MET A 4 -20.06 -12.25 -3.87
CA MET A 4 -20.95 -11.61 -2.89
C MET A 4 -21.67 -10.48 -3.62
N ASN A 5 -22.95 -10.66 -3.95
CA ASN A 5 -23.82 -9.60 -4.46
C ASN A 5 -23.97 -8.53 -3.37
N ILE A 6 -23.08 -7.54 -3.37
CA ILE A 6 -23.18 -6.35 -2.54
C ILE A 6 -24.20 -5.43 -3.21
N GLU A 7 -25.43 -5.45 -2.72
CA GLU A 7 -26.52 -4.59 -3.18
C GLU A 7 -27.10 -3.85 -1.98
N PHE A 8 -27.32 -2.55 -2.13
CA PHE A 8 -27.92 -1.71 -1.09
C PHE A 8 -29.03 -0.86 -1.69
N MET A 9 -30.29 -1.07 -1.28
CA MET A 9 -31.44 -0.32 -1.80
C MET A 9 -31.54 -0.32 -3.35
N GLY A 10 -31.15 -1.43 -3.99
CA GLY A 10 -31.11 -1.54 -5.45
C GLY A 10 -29.90 -0.89 -6.13
N TYR A 11 -28.99 -0.28 -5.36
CA TYR A 11 -27.68 0.18 -5.82
C TYR A 11 -26.69 -0.98 -5.88
N LYS A 12 -25.98 -1.08 -7.00
CA LYS A 12 -24.93 -2.10 -7.24
C LYS A 12 -23.59 -1.39 -7.40
N PRO A 13 -22.80 -1.21 -6.32
CA PRO A 13 -21.58 -0.41 -6.35
C PRO A 13 -20.61 -0.83 -7.46
N LEU A 14 -20.35 -2.14 -7.57
CA LEU A 14 -19.40 -2.68 -8.55
C LEU A 14 -19.80 -2.41 -10.02
N GLU A 15 -21.09 -2.21 -10.30
CA GLU A 15 -21.60 -1.92 -11.65
C GLU A 15 -21.83 -0.42 -11.87
N GLN A 16 -21.98 0.38 -10.81
CA GLN A 16 -22.54 1.73 -10.90
C GLN A 16 -21.63 2.83 -10.33
N ASP A 17 -20.57 2.50 -9.59
CA ASP A 17 -19.67 3.48 -8.93
C ASP A 17 -18.99 4.44 -9.92
N TYR A 18 -18.78 4.02 -11.18
CA TYR A 18 -18.23 4.91 -12.22
C TYR A 18 -19.07 6.18 -12.41
N ARG A 19 -20.37 6.14 -12.06
CA ARG A 19 -21.29 7.26 -12.15
C ARG A 19 -20.94 8.41 -11.20
N PHE A 20 -20.09 8.17 -10.19
CA PHE A 20 -19.53 9.24 -9.35
C PHE A 20 -18.89 10.35 -10.19
N TRP A 21 -18.21 9.99 -11.29
CA TRP A 21 -17.55 10.95 -12.18
C TRP A 21 -18.52 11.78 -13.05
N LEU A 22 -19.82 11.47 -13.04
CA LEU A 22 -20.83 12.29 -13.71
C LEU A 22 -21.16 13.57 -12.90
N VAL A 23 -20.88 13.57 -11.59
CA VAL A 23 -21.13 14.70 -10.70
C VAL A 23 -19.83 15.36 -10.20
N VAL A 24 -18.73 14.61 -10.17
CA VAL A 24 -17.39 15.09 -9.80
C VAL A 24 -16.47 15.03 -11.01
N ASN A 25 -15.92 16.17 -11.45
CA ASN A 25 -14.97 16.18 -12.55
C ASN A 25 -13.60 15.59 -12.10
N PRO A 26 -13.15 14.45 -12.66
CA PRO A 26 -11.88 13.84 -12.28
C PRO A 26 -10.68 14.76 -12.56
N ALA A 27 -10.71 15.56 -13.62
CA ALA A 27 -9.60 16.44 -13.98
C ALA A 27 -9.40 17.56 -12.95
N THR A 28 -10.47 18.02 -12.30
CA THR A 28 -10.39 19.04 -11.25
C THR A 28 -9.82 18.47 -9.95
N TRP A 29 -10.11 17.21 -9.63
CA TRP A 29 -9.76 16.60 -8.35
C TRP A 29 -8.48 15.75 -8.38
N LEU A 30 -7.96 15.42 -9.55
CA LEU A 30 -6.70 14.68 -9.68
C LEU A 30 -5.54 15.42 -9.02
N ILE A 31 -5.34 16.70 -9.34
CA ILE A 31 -4.22 17.49 -8.79
C ILE A 31 -4.33 17.66 -7.26
N PRO A 32 -5.48 18.07 -6.68
CA PRO A 32 -5.65 18.08 -5.22
C PRO A 32 -5.36 16.74 -4.54
N THR A 33 -5.79 15.63 -5.15
CA THR A 33 -5.54 14.28 -4.61
C THR A 33 -4.06 13.95 -4.61
N LEU A 34 -3.36 14.22 -5.71
CA LEU A 34 -1.91 14.00 -5.80
C LEU A 34 -1.14 14.91 -4.83
N LEU A 35 -1.58 16.15 -4.64
CA LEU A 35 -0.99 17.05 -3.62
C LEU A 35 -1.22 16.52 -2.20
N ALA A 36 -2.42 16.02 -1.88
CA ALA A 36 -2.69 15.42 -0.58
C ALA A 36 -1.81 14.20 -0.33
N VAL A 37 -1.70 13.29 -1.31
CA VAL A 37 -0.81 12.12 -1.23
C VAL A 37 0.66 12.55 -1.10
N LEU A 38 1.09 13.57 -1.84
CA LEU A 38 2.45 14.11 -1.74
C LEU A 38 2.73 14.67 -0.35
N VAL A 39 1.81 15.47 0.21
CA VAL A 39 1.95 16.01 1.58
C VAL A 39 2.03 14.88 2.59
N VAL A 40 1.15 13.87 2.50
CA VAL A 40 1.18 12.70 3.38
C VAL A 40 2.52 11.97 3.25
N ALA A 41 3.00 11.72 2.02
CA ALA A 41 4.28 11.07 1.79
C ALA A 41 5.42 11.86 2.44
N LEU A 42 5.49 13.17 2.22
CA LEU A 42 6.53 14.03 2.82
C LEU A 42 6.48 13.97 4.35
N LEU A 43 5.29 14.07 4.95
CA LEU A 43 5.14 14.01 6.41
C LEU A 43 5.59 12.66 6.98
N VAL A 44 5.21 11.56 6.34
CA VAL A 44 5.63 10.21 6.76
C VAL A 44 7.15 10.10 6.71
N HIS A 45 7.79 10.58 5.65
CA HIS A 45 9.25 10.56 5.55
C HIS A 45 9.90 11.47 6.58
N VAL A 46 9.41 12.69 6.79
CA VAL A 46 9.92 13.59 7.84
C VAL A 46 9.88 12.92 9.21
N VAL A 47 8.75 12.29 9.56
CA VAL A 47 8.61 11.55 10.82
C VAL A 47 9.55 10.34 10.86
N ALA A 48 9.61 9.54 9.80
CA ALA A 48 10.50 8.39 9.71
C ALA A 48 11.98 8.79 9.90
N PHE A 49 12.43 9.86 9.26
CA PHE A 49 13.80 10.37 9.41
C PHE A 49 14.08 11.00 10.78
N SER A 50 13.05 11.44 11.51
CA SER A 50 13.21 11.96 12.87
C SER A 50 13.40 10.87 13.94
N LEU A 51 12.98 9.64 13.64
CA LEU A 51 13.05 8.52 14.57
C LEU A 51 14.45 7.89 14.58
N PRO A 52 14.97 7.52 15.77
CA PRO A 52 16.27 6.87 15.87
C PRO A 52 16.24 5.51 15.14
N GLY A 53 17.27 5.26 14.33
CA GLY A 53 17.42 3.98 13.61
C GLY A 53 16.50 3.81 12.40
N GLN A 54 15.84 4.86 11.90
CA GLN A 54 14.95 4.78 10.74
C GLN A 54 15.31 5.76 9.59
N GLY A 55 16.41 6.50 9.73
CA GLY A 55 16.97 7.32 8.67
C GLY A 55 17.97 6.59 7.78
N TRP A 56 18.70 7.33 6.92
CA TRP A 56 19.72 6.76 6.02
C TRP A 56 20.88 6.05 6.74
N SER A 57 21.01 6.27 8.05
CA SER A 57 22.00 5.64 8.92
C SER A 57 21.38 4.57 9.83
N ALA A 58 20.15 4.13 9.53
CA ALA A 58 19.54 2.99 10.20
C ALA A 58 20.50 1.79 10.13
N PRO A 59 20.81 1.14 11.27
CA PRO A 59 21.58 -0.08 11.23
C PRO A 59 20.84 -1.07 10.32
N ALA A 60 21.53 -1.57 9.30
CA ALA A 60 20.96 -2.60 8.44
C ALA A 60 20.44 -3.72 9.34
N PRO A 61 19.18 -4.18 9.17
CA PRO A 61 18.75 -5.37 9.88
C PRO A 61 19.77 -6.46 9.53
N VAL A 62 20.34 -7.10 10.56
CA VAL A 62 21.22 -8.25 10.35
C VAL A 62 20.50 -9.16 9.39
N ALA A 63 21.06 -9.30 8.18
CA ALA A 63 20.55 -10.25 7.22
C ALA A 63 20.58 -11.58 7.96
N VAL A 64 19.41 -12.11 8.28
CA VAL A 64 19.31 -13.52 8.63
C VAL A 64 19.65 -14.20 7.31
N GLU A 65 20.95 -14.45 7.09
CA GLU A 65 21.40 -15.46 6.16
C GLU A 65 20.46 -16.63 6.42
N ALA A 66 19.64 -16.96 5.42
CA ALA A 66 18.87 -18.20 5.46
C ALA A 66 19.87 -19.26 5.87
N ALA A 67 19.64 -19.87 7.05
CA ALA A 67 20.52 -20.90 7.58
C ALA A 67 20.90 -21.82 6.43
N PRO A 68 22.20 -22.12 6.22
CA PRO A 68 22.62 -22.93 5.10
C PRO A 68 21.74 -24.18 5.10
N ALA A 69 21.02 -24.38 3.99
CA ALA A 69 20.17 -25.56 3.82
C ALA A 69 21.05 -26.74 4.23
N VAL A 70 20.65 -27.44 5.29
CA VAL A 70 21.32 -28.68 5.70
C VAL A 70 21.16 -29.61 4.52
N GLU A 71 22.21 -29.68 3.70
CA GLU A 71 22.37 -30.66 2.64
C GLU A 71 22.27 -32.00 3.36
N ALA A 72 21.15 -32.69 3.14
CA ALA A 72 20.93 -34.02 3.68
C ALA A 72 22.07 -34.90 3.19
N ALA A 73 23.02 -35.21 4.08
CA ALA A 73 24.06 -36.19 3.81
C ALA A 73 23.39 -37.50 3.35
N PRO A 74 23.90 -38.17 2.30
CA PRO A 74 23.35 -39.45 1.90
C PRO A 74 23.54 -40.43 3.05
N ALA A 75 22.45 -41.09 3.44
CA ALA A 75 22.48 -42.17 4.42
C ALA A 75 23.50 -43.23 3.97
N GLN A 76 24.41 -43.57 4.88
CA GLN A 76 25.20 -44.80 4.79
C GLN A 76 24.41 -45.95 5.40
#